data_AF-A0A0P6XBP4-F1
#
_entry.id   AF-A0A0P6XBP4-F1
#
_cell.length_a   1.000
_cell.length_b   1.000
_cell.length_c   1.000
_cell.angle_alpha   90.00
_cell.angle_beta   90.00
_cell.angle_gamma   90.00
#
_symmetry.space_group_name_H-M   'P 1'
#
loop_
_entity.id
_entity.type
_entity.pdbx_description
1 polymer ?
#
loop_
_entity_poly.entity_id
_entity_poly.type
_entity_poly.pdbx_seq_one_letter_code
_entity_poly.pdbx_strand_id
1 'polypeptide(L)'
;MDCWLIIHGERQQVYTSSVFPPFRDLLKFARAVAVNQLPHKFNWEEEGPWIEFKAFPTVGSSENFQLVIERNRTPLLTAELNRMDTVEILVEQLRRVALDCPGAESEWAFPYFLLEEFEREWAQGFTRESSSSAVTPARFVFYPCGGYGGVTSPAFCVWLGEAHAVVMLMEDDRRCWRAWFEMLARIRSADFPFDYNFYDIHHAEDPQEMAAEEDPWPWTFGLTFCAEAADLPEHFRLRVQTQGDEMEPTLICDVTADRQAFVNEFIRAFKEFLNTDYLGFLENGELRCDLHSLLPEIE
;
A
#
# COMPACT_ATOMS: atom_id res chain seq x y z
N MET A 1 14.51 -6.44 -14.86
CA MET A 1 15.77 -6.34 -14.10
C MET A 1 16.11 -7.74 -13.59
N ASP A 2 17.37 -8.15 -13.53
CA ASP A 2 17.76 -9.44 -12.93
C ASP A 2 18.11 -9.23 -11.46
N CYS A 3 17.28 -9.74 -10.55
CA CYS A 3 17.58 -9.75 -9.12
C CYS A 3 18.20 -11.08 -8.71
N TRP A 4 19.03 -11.04 -7.66
CA TRP A 4 19.77 -12.20 -7.20
C TRP A 4 19.68 -12.30 -5.68
N LEU A 5 19.23 -13.46 -5.19
CA LEU A 5 19.41 -13.84 -3.79
C LEU A 5 20.76 -14.53 -3.65
N ILE A 6 21.62 -14.04 -2.78
CA ILE A 6 22.91 -14.69 -2.50
C ILE A 6 22.75 -15.56 -1.26
N ILE A 7 22.71 -16.88 -1.45
CA ILE A 7 22.56 -17.86 -0.37
C ILE A 7 23.84 -18.69 -0.31
N HIS A 8 24.54 -18.65 0.83
CA HIS A 8 25.84 -19.33 1.01
C HIS A 8 26.88 -19.03 -0.08
N GLY A 9 26.86 -17.80 -0.63
CA GLY A 9 27.74 -17.36 -1.71
C GLY A 9 27.28 -17.76 -3.11
N GLU A 10 26.21 -18.53 -3.24
CA GLU A 10 25.60 -18.90 -4.52
C GLU A 10 24.54 -17.88 -4.94
N ARG A 11 24.57 -17.48 -6.20
CA ARG A 11 23.57 -16.59 -6.79
C ARG A 11 22.35 -17.40 -7.22
N GLN A 12 21.25 -17.19 -6.53
CA GLN A 12 19.93 -17.67 -6.90
C GLN A 12 19.25 -16.58 -7.72
N GLN A 13 19.06 -16.82 -9.02
CA GLN A 13 18.32 -15.87 -9.86
C GLN A 13 16.91 -15.73 -9.33
N VAL A 14 16.47 -14.50 -9.20
CA VAL A 14 15.09 -14.16 -8.90
C VAL A 14 14.62 -13.26 -10.02
N TYR A 15 13.58 -13.70 -10.72
CA TYR A 15 12.94 -12.83 -11.68
C TYR A 15 12.27 -11.72 -10.89
N THR A 16 12.69 -10.50 -11.18
CA THR A 16 11.86 -9.33 -10.92
C THR A 16 11.26 -8.94 -12.24
N SER A 17 9.94 -8.86 -12.27
CA SER A 17 9.29 -8.16 -13.38
C SER A 17 9.90 -6.75 -13.44
N SER A 18 9.93 -6.17 -14.63
CA SER A 18 10.28 -4.76 -14.82
C SER A 18 9.33 -3.80 -14.10
N VAL A 19 8.36 -4.31 -13.35
CA VAL A 19 7.31 -3.56 -12.68
C VAL A 19 7.60 -3.41 -11.17
N PHE A 20 8.06 -4.44 -10.43
CA PHE A 20 8.27 -4.31 -8.96
C PHE A 20 9.22 -5.37 -8.36
N PRO A 21 10.22 -5.04 -7.52
CA PRO A 21 10.59 -5.92 -6.41
C PRO A 21 9.58 -5.72 -5.25
N PRO A 22 9.35 -6.72 -4.38
CA PRO A 22 8.26 -6.72 -3.40
C PRO A 22 8.56 -5.84 -2.18
N PHE A 23 8.90 -4.56 -2.38
CA PHE A 23 9.34 -3.63 -1.34
C PHE A 23 8.35 -3.52 -0.17
N ARG A 24 7.07 -3.38 -0.49
CA ARG A 24 6.01 -3.30 0.52
C ARG A 24 5.93 -4.57 1.37
N ASP A 25 6.05 -5.75 0.74
CA ASP A 25 5.98 -7.02 1.47
C ASP A 25 7.28 -7.29 2.24
N LEU A 26 8.43 -6.80 1.76
CA LEU A 26 9.67 -6.80 2.52
C LEU A 26 9.57 -5.92 3.78
N LEU A 27 8.97 -4.73 3.68
CA LEU A 27 8.75 -3.87 4.84
C LEU A 27 7.72 -4.46 5.81
N LYS A 28 6.63 -5.08 5.32
CA LYS A 28 5.68 -5.83 6.16
C LYS A 28 6.36 -7.00 6.87
N PHE A 29 7.19 -7.75 6.15
CA PHE A 29 7.98 -8.85 6.71
C PHE A 29 8.94 -8.34 7.78
N ALA A 30 9.67 -7.25 7.50
CA ALA A 30 10.56 -6.58 8.43
C ALA A 30 9.83 -6.18 9.72
N ARG A 31 8.64 -5.57 9.59
CA ARG A 31 7.80 -5.19 10.72
C ARG A 31 7.38 -6.41 11.53
N ALA A 32 6.83 -7.44 10.87
CA ALA A 32 6.36 -8.65 11.54
C ALA A 32 7.48 -9.33 12.35
N VAL A 33 8.70 -9.38 11.78
CA VAL A 33 9.90 -9.82 12.50
C VAL A 33 10.22 -8.86 13.65
N ALA A 34 10.20 -7.55 13.45
CA ALA A 34 10.53 -6.56 14.47
C ALA A 34 9.56 -6.55 15.68
N VAL A 35 8.28 -6.88 15.50
CA VAL A 35 7.28 -6.95 16.59
C VAL A 35 6.97 -8.36 17.10
N ASN A 36 7.64 -9.38 16.55
CA ASN A 36 7.38 -10.80 16.84
C ASN A 36 5.98 -11.28 16.45
N GLN A 37 5.41 -10.72 15.40
CA GLN A 37 4.13 -11.15 14.84
C GLN A 37 4.36 -12.32 13.88
N LEU A 38 4.84 -13.43 14.43
CA LEU A 38 5.20 -14.64 13.70
C LEU A 38 4.20 -15.78 14.03
N PRO A 39 3.86 -16.66 13.06
CA PRO A 39 4.47 -16.80 11.74
C PRO A 39 4.02 -15.72 10.74
N HIS A 40 4.92 -15.35 9.83
CA HIS A 40 4.63 -14.42 8.74
C HIS A 40 5.22 -14.96 7.43
N LYS A 41 4.57 -14.65 6.31
CA LYS A 41 5.04 -15.08 4.99
C LYS A 41 4.67 -14.09 3.90
N PHE A 42 5.49 -14.03 2.86
CA PHE A 42 5.18 -13.37 1.61
C PHE A 42 5.80 -14.11 0.43
N ASN A 43 5.22 -13.91 -0.75
CA ASN A 43 5.75 -14.44 -2.00
C ASN A 43 6.51 -13.32 -2.72
N TRP A 44 7.70 -13.63 -3.22
CA TRP A 44 8.49 -12.67 -3.98
C TRP A 44 7.96 -12.50 -5.42
N GLU A 45 7.33 -13.54 -5.98
CA GLU A 45 6.93 -13.56 -7.37
C GLU A 45 5.58 -14.29 -7.51
N GLU A 46 4.55 -13.60 -8.04
CA GLU A 46 3.25 -14.19 -8.35
C GLU A 46 3.22 -14.87 -9.74
N GLU A 47 3.98 -14.35 -10.71
CA GLU A 47 3.90 -14.73 -12.13
C GLU A 47 5.00 -15.71 -12.62
N GLY A 48 5.96 -16.09 -11.79
CA GLY A 48 7.06 -17.00 -12.16
C GLY A 48 7.46 -18.00 -11.06
N PRO A 49 8.70 -18.53 -11.02
CA PRO A 49 9.07 -19.59 -10.08
C PRO A 49 8.93 -19.14 -8.62
N TRP A 50 7.79 -19.47 -8.01
CA TRP A 50 7.37 -19.13 -6.65
C TRP A 50 8.50 -19.23 -5.63
N ILE A 51 9.08 -18.08 -5.28
CA ILE A 51 9.97 -17.95 -4.12
C ILE A 51 9.14 -17.44 -2.94
N GLU A 52 9.04 -18.24 -1.88
CA GLU A 52 8.29 -17.92 -0.67
C GLU A 52 9.26 -17.68 0.49
N PHE A 53 9.09 -16.54 1.17
CA PHE A 53 9.81 -16.21 2.39
C PHE A 53 8.90 -16.46 3.58
N LYS A 54 9.38 -17.20 4.57
CA LYS A 54 8.62 -17.55 5.77
C LYS A 54 9.45 -17.25 7.01
N ALA A 55 8.83 -16.64 8.01
CA ALA A 55 9.40 -16.44 9.33
C ALA A 55 8.56 -17.19 10.37
N PHE A 56 9.23 -17.94 11.25
CA PHE A 56 8.61 -18.70 12.33
C PHE A 56 9.23 -18.33 13.69
N PRO A 57 8.46 -18.39 14.78
CA PRO A 57 9.00 -18.17 16.12
C PRO A 57 9.95 -19.30 16.52
N THR A 58 11.06 -18.96 17.20
CA THR A 58 11.94 -19.94 17.83
C THR A 58 11.45 -20.31 19.23
N VAL A 59 11.67 -21.57 19.63
CA VAL A 59 11.26 -22.03 20.97
C VAL A 59 12.13 -21.35 22.04
N GLY A 60 11.50 -20.61 22.95
CA GLY A 60 12.14 -20.11 24.17
C GLY A 60 12.99 -18.83 24.03
N SER A 61 13.11 -18.24 22.85
CA SER A 61 13.75 -16.93 22.65
C SER A 61 12.83 -16.01 21.85
N SER A 62 12.63 -14.80 22.39
CA SER A 62 12.02 -13.70 21.63
C SER A 62 13.04 -12.91 20.83
N GLU A 63 14.34 -13.20 20.92
CA GLU A 63 15.37 -12.43 20.19
C GLU A 63 15.61 -12.99 18.79
N ASN A 64 15.38 -14.30 18.61
CA ASN A 64 15.61 -14.99 17.35
C ASN A 64 14.31 -15.35 16.64
N PHE A 65 14.44 -15.67 15.36
CA PHE A 65 13.39 -16.28 14.55
C PHE A 65 14.00 -17.25 13.54
N GLN A 66 13.19 -18.17 13.03
CA GLN A 66 13.60 -19.06 11.95
C GLN A 66 13.13 -18.48 10.62
N LEU A 67 14.07 -18.16 9.73
CA LEU A 67 13.83 -17.81 8.33
C LEU A 67 13.89 -19.08 7.48
N VAL A 68 12.88 -19.29 6.65
CA VAL A 68 12.85 -20.30 5.61
C VAL A 68 12.59 -19.63 4.26
N ILE A 69 13.45 -19.90 3.28
CA ILE A 69 13.25 -19.49 1.89
C ILE A 69 13.04 -20.75 1.06
N GLU A 70 11.92 -20.82 0.34
CA GLU A 70 11.58 -21.94 -0.54
C GLU A 70 11.43 -21.47 -1.98
N ARG A 71 11.82 -22.33 -2.94
CA ARG A 71 11.48 -22.18 -4.36
C ARG A 71 10.70 -23.39 -4.80
N ASN A 72 9.46 -23.20 -5.27
CA ASN A 72 8.60 -24.30 -5.71
C ASN A 72 8.53 -25.44 -4.66
N ARG A 73 8.36 -25.07 -3.37
CA ARG A 73 8.36 -25.99 -2.21
C ARG A 73 9.68 -26.72 -1.93
N THR A 74 10.76 -26.35 -2.63
CA THR A 74 12.10 -26.84 -2.33
C THR A 74 12.80 -25.84 -1.41
N PRO A 75 13.25 -26.23 -0.22
CA PRO A 75 13.96 -25.33 0.69
C PRO A 75 15.31 -24.92 0.08
N LEU A 76 15.51 -23.60 -0.05
CA LEU A 76 16.78 -22.98 -0.44
C LEU A 76 17.61 -22.57 0.78
N LEU A 77 16.94 -22.13 1.84
CA LEU A 77 17.57 -21.70 3.09
C LEU A 77 16.66 -22.03 4.27
N THR A 78 17.26 -22.54 5.34
CA THR A 78 16.68 -22.55 6.68
C THR A 78 17.74 -22.01 7.63
N ALA A 79 17.46 -20.89 8.30
CA ALA A 79 18.40 -20.25 9.20
C ALA A 79 17.70 -19.73 10.45
N GLU A 80 18.38 -19.78 11.58
CA GLU A 80 18.00 -19.05 12.79
C GLU A 80 18.75 -17.73 12.81
N LEU A 81 18.03 -16.62 12.91
CA LEU A 81 18.58 -15.26 12.81
C LEU A 81 18.12 -14.40 13.98
N ASN A 82 18.96 -13.44 14.39
CA ASN A 82 18.55 -12.40 15.32
C ASN A 82 17.56 -11.47 14.62
N ARG A 83 16.43 -11.18 15.28
CA ARG A 83 15.34 -10.38 14.72
C ARG A 83 15.76 -8.96 14.41
N MET A 84 16.34 -8.26 15.37
CA MET A 84 16.63 -6.83 15.23
C MET A 84 17.78 -6.58 14.26
N ASP A 85 18.84 -7.40 14.33
CA ASP A 85 19.95 -7.31 13.38
C ASP A 85 19.49 -7.57 11.93
N THR A 86 18.58 -8.55 11.74
CA THR A 86 18.05 -8.86 10.41
C THR A 86 17.23 -7.71 9.84
N VAL A 87 16.40 -7.08 10.67
CA VAL A 87 15.58 -5.96 10.21
C VAL A 87 16.43 -4.73 9.92
N GLU A 88 17.41 -4.42 10.76
CA GLU A 88 18.34 -3.30 10.52
C GLU A 88 19.06 -3.46 9.18
N ILE A 89 19.62 -4.65 8.91
CA ILE A 89 20.29 -4.95 7.64
C ILE A 89 19.32 -4.81 6.45
N LEU A 90 18.11 -5.36 6.57
CA LEU A 90 17.12 -5.30 5.50
C LEU A 90 16.73 -3.85 5.17
N VAL A 91 16.41 -3.05 6.17
CA VAL A 91 16.04 -1.63 6.02
C VAL A 91 17.20 -0.83 5.41
N GLU A 92 18.44 -1.08 5.85
CA GLU A 92 19.61 -0.44 5.26
C GLU A 92 19.78 -0.79 3.77
N GLN A 93 19.58 -2.05 3.38
CA GLN A 93 19.66 -2.43 1.96
C GLN A 93 18.54 -1.78 1.14
N LEU A 94 17.32 -1.74 1.67
CA LEU A 94 16.20 -1.05 1.03
C LEU A 94 16.49 0.44 0.83
N ARG A 95 17.09 1.10 1.84
CA ARG A 95 17.52 2.51 1.74
C ARG A 95 18.56 2.73 0.65
N ARG A 96 19.54 1.84 0.52
CA ARG A 96 20.56 1.96 -0.55
C ARG A 96 19.92 1.85 -1.92
N VAL A 97 19.04 0.86 -2.12
CA VAL A 97 18.30 0.71 -3.38
C VAL A 97 17.46 1.94 -3.69
N ALA A 98 16.80 2.51 -2.68
CA ALA A 98 16.03 3.75 -2.78
C ALA A 98 16.86 4.92 -3.33
N LEU A 99 18.04 5.12 -2.74
CA LEU A 99 18.92 6.26 -3.05
C LEU A 99 19.66 6.08 -4.38
N ASP A 100 20.00 4.84 -4.72
CA ASP A 100 20.78 4.51 -5.92
C ASP A 100 19.91 4.49 -7.21
N CYS A 101 18.59 4.55 -7.08
CA CYS A 101 17.66 4.57 -8.21
C CYS A 101 16.80 5.85 -8.25
N PRO A 102 17.38 7.02 -8.60
CA PRO A 102 16.60 8.23 -8.85
C PRO A 102 15.58 7.98 -9.97
N GLY A 103 14.29 8.12 -9.68
CA GLY A 103 13.18 7.77 -10.60
C GLY A 103 12.50 6.42 -10.32
N ALA A 104 12.95 5.65 -9.32
CA ALA A 104 12.25 4.45 -8.87
C ALA A 104 10.83 4.74 -8.34
N GLU A 105 10.61 5.94 -7.78
CA GLU A 105 9.27 6.42 -7.38
C GLU A 105 8.31 6.48 -8.58
N SER A 106 8.82 6.89 -9.75
CA SER A 106 8.06 7.00 -10.99
C SER A 106 8.04 5.73 -11.85
N GLU A 107 8.96 4.78 -11.68
CA GLU A 107 9.00 3.59 -12.54
C GLU A 107 8.53 2.31 -11.82
N TRP A 108 8.75 2.21 -10.50
CA TRP A 108 8.60 0.94 -9.77
C TRP A 108 7.66 1.06 -8.56
N ALA A 109 6.79 2.10 -8.55
CA ALA A 109 6.02 2.55 -7.39
C ALA A 109 6.79 2.36 -6.08
N PHE A 110 8.10 2.67 -6.11
CA PHE A 110 8.97 2.53 -4.96
C PHE A 110 8.73 3.73 -4.08
N PRO A 111 7.98 3.64 -2.98
CA PRO A 111 7.63 4.84 -2.29
C PRO A 111 8.65 5.01 -1.19
N TYR A 112 9.63 5.88 -1.41
CA TYR A 112 10.63 6.23 -0.38
C TYR A 112 9.95 6.55 0.95
N PHE A 113 8.75 7.16 0.89
CA PHE A 113 7.92 7.40 2.06
C PHE A 113 7.55 6.14 2.86
N LEU A 114 7.39 4.95 2.25
CA LEU A 114 7.13 3.71 3.00
C LEU A 114 8.33 3.34 3.89
N LEU A 115 9.53 3.59 3.40
CA LEU A 115 10.76 3.36 4.14
C LEU A 115 10.94 4.41 5.24
N GLU A 116 10.74 5.70 4.93
CA GLU A 116 10.78 6.77 5.95
C GLU A 116 9.75 6.54 7.06
N GLU A 117 8.56 6.07 6.69
CA GLU A 117 7.50 5.74 7.63
C GLU A 117 7.93 4.61 8.56
N PHE A 118 8.42 3.51 7.98
CA PHE A 118 8.94 2.37 8.73
C PHE A 118 10.05 2.81 9.70
N GLU A 119 10.99 3.63 9.23
CA GLU A 119 12.11 4.12 10.05
C GLU A 119 11.64 5.03 11.18
N ARG A 120 10.63 5.86 10.94
CA ARG A 120 10.04 6.69 12.01
C ARG A 120 9.36 5.83 13.07
N GLU A 121 8.60 4.81 12.66
CA GLU A 121 7.98 3.87 13.60
C GLU A 121 9.04 3.09 14.38
N TRP A 122 10.08 2.60 13.71
CA TRP A 122 11.20 1.91 14.34
C TRP A 122 11.85 2.79 15.42
N ALA A 123 12.06 4.09 15.13
CA ALA A 123 12.62 5.04 16.07
C ALA A 123 11.71 5.34 17.28
N GLN A 124 10.39 5.30 17.08
CA GLN A 124 9.39 5.53 18.12
C GLN A 124 9.09 4.27 18.96
N GLY A 125 9.54 3.10 18.48
CA GLY A 125 9.18 1.80 19.01
C GLY A 125 7.84 1.36 18.46
N PHE A 126 7.82 0.25 17.71
CA PHE A 126 6.60 -0.28 17.14
C PHE A 126 5.53 -0.50 18.21
N THR A 127 4.32 -0.01 17.95
CA THR A 127 3.22 -0.20 18.87
C THR A 127 2.65 -1.60 18.65
N ARG A 128 2.51 -2.36 19.75
CA ARG A 128 1.98 -3.71 19.65
C ARG A 128 0.48 -3.60 19.36
N GLU A 129 0.03 -4.03 18.19
CA GLU A 129 -1.39 -4.04 17.85
C GLU A 129 -2.18 -4.80 18.92
N SER A 130 -3.04 -4.10 19.65
CA SER A 130 -4.01 -4.75 20.53
C SER A 130 -5.14 -5.27 19.66
N SER A 131 -5.19 -6.59 19.49
CA SER A 131 -6.28 -7.26 18.78
C SER A 131 -7.63 -6.94 19.45
N SER A 132 -8.56 -6.43 18.64
CA SER A 132 -9.99 -6.20 18.91
C SER A 132 -10.33 -4.95 19.76
N SER A 133 -11.19 -4.09 19.18
CA SER A 133 -11.83 -2.88 19.74
C SER A 133 -11.04 -1.56 19.82
N ALA A 134 -9.73 -1.56 19.59
CA ALA A 134 -8.96 -0.31 19.58
C ALA A 134 -9.23 0.48 18.28
N VAL A 135 -9.57 1.76 18.45
CA VAL A 135 -9.63 2.72 17.35
C VAL A 135 -8.28 2.77 16.65
N THR A 136 -8.29 2.45 15.37
CA THR A 136 -7.12 2.37 14.52
C THR A 136 -6.88 3.74 13.88
N PRO A 137 -5.71 4.38 14.11
CA PRO A 137 -5.41 5.66 13.50
C PRO A 137 -5.24 5.48 11.99
N ALA A 138 -5.85 6.37 11.22
CA ALA A 138 -5.58 6.48 9.79
C ALA A 138 -4.43 7.45 9.55
N ARG A 139 -3.63 7.19 8.53
CA ARG A 139 -2.61 8.12 8.03
C ARG A 139 -2.60 8.10 6.51
N PHE A 140 -2.71 9.27 5.89
CA PHE A 140 -2.68 9.41 4.43
C PHE A 140 -1.34 10.00 3.99
N VAL A 141 -0.75 9.44 2.94
CA VAL A 141 0.47 9.95 2.30
C VAL A 141 0.25 10.00 0.80
N PHE A 142 0.25 11.21 0.24
CA PHE A 142 0.13 11.46 -1.19
C PHE A 142 1.50 11.58 -1.84
N TYR A 143 1.61 11.10 -3.06
CA TYR A 143 2.86 11.10 -3.82
C TYR A 143 2.57 10.98 -5.32
N PRO A 144 3.45 11.52 -6.18
CA PRO A 144 3.41 11.20 -7.60
C PRO A 144 3.81 9.73 -7.80
N CYS A 145 2.98 8.94 -8.48
CA CYS A 145 3.33 7.61 -8.93
C CYS A 145 3.43 7.62 -10.45
N GLY A 146 4.61 7.29 -10.97
CA GLY A 146 4.77 7.12 -12.40
C GLY A 146 4.28 5.73 -12.84
N GLY A 147 3.54 5.73 -13.94
CA GLY A 147 3.01 4.55 -14.58
C GLY A 147 3.91 4.07 -15.72
N TYR A 148 3.60 2.87 -16.20
CA TYR A 148 4.21 2.32 -17.41
C TYR A 148 4.00 3.26 -18.60
N GLY A 149 5.10 3.73 -19.20
CA GLY A 149 5.07 4.69 -20.31
C GLY A 149 5.38 6.14 -19.96
N GLY A 150 5.76 6.42 -18.70
CA GLY A 150 6.25 7.75 -18.28
C GLY A 150 5.16 8.77 -17.95
N VAL A 151 3.92 8.31 -17.72
CA VAL A 151 2.81 9.17 -17.26
C VAL A 151 2.76 9.13 -15.74
N THR A 152 2.86 10.29 -15.09
CA THR A 152 2.75 10.42 -13.64
C THR A 152 1.32 10.70 -13.24
N SER A 153 0.74 9.86 -12.37
CA SER A 153 -0.57 10.08 -11.76
C SER A 153 -0.43 10.39 -10.27
N PRO A 154 -1.35 11.15 -9.67
CA PRO A 154 -1.42 11.26 -8.22
C PRO A 154 -1.78 9.88 -7.65
N ALA A 155 -1.03 9.46 -6.64
CA ALA A 155 -1.33 8.29 -5.85
C ALA A 155 -1.32 8.66 -4.38
N PHE A 156 -1.94 7.81 -3.56
CA PHE A 156 -1.74 7.89 -2.13
C PHE A 156 -1.76 6.52 -1.47
N CYS A 157 -1.17 6.44 -0.29
CA CYS A 157 -1.25 5.30 0.59
C CYS A 157 -2.05 5.70 1.81
N VAL A 158 -3.06 4.90 2.16
CA VAL A 158 -3.73 4.98 3.45
C VAL A 158 -3.19 3.88 4.37
N TRP A 159 -2.62 4.28 5.49
CA TRP A 159 -2.25 3.39 6.56
C TRP A 159 -3.39 3.32 7.55
N LEU A 160 -3.91 2.13 7.75
CA LEU A 160 -4.99 1.83 8.67
C LEU A 160 -4.37 1.08 9.85
N GLY A 161 -3.79 1.88 10.74
CA GLY A 161 -2.91 1.37 11.77
C GLY A 161 -1.58 0.92 11.19
N GLU A 162 -0.98 0.00 11.89
CA GLU A 162 0.43 -0.29 11.75
C GLU A 162 0.67 -1.38 10.69
N ALA A 163 -0.10 -2.47 10.66
CA ALA A 163 0.14 -3.52 9.68
C ALA A 163 -0.44 -3.25 8.27
N HIS A 164 -1.39 -2.33 8.13
CA HIS A 164 -2.23 -2.23 6.94
C HIS A 164 -2.00 -0.92 6.16
N ALA A 165 -1.00 -0.92 5.28
CA ALA A 165 -0.98 0.03 4.16
C ALA A 165 -1.97 -0.45 3.09
N VAL A 166 -2.81 0.42 2.55
CA VAL A 166 -3.55 0.23 1.29
C VAL A 166 -3.04 1.28 0.33
N VAL A 167 -2.40 0.83 -0.75
CA VAL A 167 -1.91 1.72 -1.80
C VAL A 167 -3.02 1.93 -2.80
N MET A 168 -3.36 3.20 -3.03
CA MET A 168 -4.33 3.66 -3.99
C MET A 168 -3.58 4.36 -5.11
N LEU A 169 -3.47 3.68 -6.24
CA LEU A 169 -3.24 4.36 -7.50
C LEU A 169 -4.59 4.99 -7.88
N MET A 170 -4.59 6.24 -8.36
CA MET A 170 -5.82 6.89 -8.78
C MET A 170 -5.68 7.38 -10.21
N GLU A 171 -6.80 7.33 -10.92
CA GLU A 171 -6.91 8.11 -12.15
C GLU A 171 -6.91 9.59 -11.80
N ASP A 172 -6.09 10.35 -12.52
CA ASP A 172 -6.04 11.80 -12.36
C ASP A 172 -7.22 12.49 -13.05
N ASP A 173 -8.43 12.11 -12.70
CA ASP A 173 -9.63 12.65 -13.30
C ASP A 173 -10.63 13.11 -12.22
N ARG A 174 -11.41 14.14 -12.58
CA ARG A 174 -12.31 14.79 -11.63
C ARG A 174 -13.38 13.85 -11.06
N ARG A 175 -13.78 12.79 -11.78
CA ARG A 175 -14.79 11.82 -11.32
C ARG A 175 -14.22 10.96 -10.20
N CYS A 176 -13.02 10.39 -10.40
CA CYS A 176 -12.35 9.59 -9.39
C CYS A 176 -12.16 10.38 -8.08
N TRP A 177 -11.68 11.63 -8.18
CA TRP A 177 -11.51 12.51 -7.02
C TRP A 177 -12.82 12.85 -6.31
N ARG A 178 -13.89 13.11 -7.06
CA ARG A 178 -15.21 13.40 -6.48
C ARG A 178 -15.79 12.23 -5.71
N ALA A 179 -15.63 11.01 -6.21
CA ALA A 179 -16.10 9.83 -5.50
C ALA A 179 -15.35 9.63 -4.17
N TRP A 180 -14.05 9.96 -4.14
CA TRP A 180 -13.30 10.02 -2.88
C TRP A 180 -13.88 11.03 -1.90
N PHE A 181 -14.17 12.25 -2.35
CA PHE A 181 -14.77 13.27 -1.49
C PHE A 181 -16.17 12.90 -1.03
N GLU A 182 -16.96 12.24 -1.88
CA GLU A 182 -18.28 11.73 -1.52
C GLU A 182 -18.18 10.65 -0.45
N MET A 183 -17.26 9.70 -0.59
CA MET A 183 -17.00 8.69 0.44
C MET A 183 -16.62 9.34 1.78
N LEU A 184 -15.69 10.31 1.77
CA LEU A 184 -15.29 11.04 2.96
C LEU A 184 -16.45 11.84 3.58
N ALA A 185 -17.31 12.44 2.76
CA ALA A 185 -18.49 13.14 3.21
C ALA A 185 -19.49 12.21 3.92
N ARG A 186 -19.68 10.99 3.41
CA ARG A 186 -20.54 9.96 4.02
C ARG A 186 -19.97 9.44 5.33
N ILE A 187 -18.66 9.22 5.42
CA ILE A 187 -17.97 8.90 6.69
C ILE A 187 -18.19 10.04 7.71
N ARG A 188 -17.99 11.29 7.30
CA ARG A 188 -18.16 12.48 8.14
C ARG A 188 -19.60 12.62 8.65
N SER A 189 -20.60 12.35 7.81
CA SER A 189 -22.03 12.44 8.16
C SER A 189 -22.60 11.21 8.86
N ALA A 190 -21.81 10.14 9.02
CA ALA A 190 -22.26 8.84 9.53
C ALA A 190 -23.35 8.17 8.67
N ASP A 191 -23.33 8.41 7.36
CA ASP A 191 -24.25 7.79 6.42
C ASP A 191 -23.78 6.37 6.07
N PHE A 192 -24.06 5.40 6.95
CA PHE A 192 -23.70 3.98 6.80
C PHE A 192 -24.95 3.08 6.71
N PRO A 193 -24.86 1.85 6.15
CA PRO A 193 -23.69 1.27 5.50
C PRO A 193 -23.53 1.71 4.06
N PHE A 194 -22.31 1.59 3.52
CA PHE A 194 -22.06 1.78 2.10
C PHE A 194 -20.86 0.99 1.60
N ASP A 195 -20.88 0.78 0.29
CA ASP A 195 -19.75 0.27 -0.48
C ASP A 195 -19.38 1.30 -1.54
N TYR A 196 -18.09 1.66 -1.63
CA TYR A 196 -17.54 2.38 -2.78
C TYR A 196 -16.65 1.45 -3.58
N ASN A 197 -17.01 1.30 -4.85
CA ASN A 197 -16.21 0.61 -5.83
C ASN A 197 -15.71 1.62 -6.86
N PHE A 198 -14.39 1.79 -6.94
CA PHE A 198 -13.79 2.72 -7.89
C PHE A 198 -13.80 2.22 -9.33
N TYR A 199 -13.99 0.91 -9.56
CA TYR A 199 -14.20 0.33 -10.89
C TYR A 199 -15.52 0.78 -11.52
N ASP A 200 -16.60 0.73 -10.75
CA ASP A 200 -17.95 0.98 -11.27
C ASP A 200 -18.17 2.44 -11.70
N ILE A 201 -17.36 3.37 -11.18
CA ILE A 201 -17.43 4.81 -11.50
C ILE A 201 -17.13 5.07 -12.97
N HIS A 202 -16.29 4.24 -13.61
CA HIS A 202 -15.93 4.36 -15.02
C HIS A 202 -16.92 3.62 -15.95
N HIS A 203 -17.65 2.63 -15.44
CA HIS A 203 -18.57 1.80 -16.24
C HIS A 203 -20.04 2.24 -16.18
N ALA A 204 -20.38 3.24 -15.34
CA ALA A 204 -21.77 3.55 -15.04
C ALA A 204 -22.53 4.27 -16.16
N GLU A 205 -21.92 5.05 -17.08
CA GLU A 205 -22.67 5.76 -18.13
C GLU A 205 -21.97 5.85 -19.50
N ASP A 206 -22.79 5.70 -20.54
CA ASP A 206 -22.56 5.70 -22.00
C ASP A 206 -21.70 4.59 -22.66
N PRO A 207 -22.34 3.56 -23.24
CA PRO A 207 -21.68 2.55 -24.08
C PRO A 207 -20.91 3.12 -25.29
N GLN A 208 -21.15 4.37 -25.68
CA GLN A 208 -20.42 5.02 -26.78
C GLN A 208 -19.10 5.68 -26.34
N GLU A 209 -18.96 6.10 -25.07
CA GLU A 209 -17.68 6.59 -24.51
C GLU A 209 -16.73 5.42 -24.21
N MET A 210 -17.28 4.27 -23.82
CA MET A 210 -16.52 3.02 -23.63
C MET A 210 -15.80 2.51 -24.89
N ALA A 211 -16.18 2.95 -26.08
CA ALA A 211 -15.56 2.52 -27.34
C ALA A 211 -14.35 3.38 -27.76
N ALA A 212 -14.08 4.50 -27.05
CA ALA A 212 -13.03 5.46 -27.42
C ALA A 212 -11.78 5.37 -26.53
N GLU A 213 -11.87 4.77 -25.35
CA GLU A 213 -10.74 4.58 -24.44
C GLU A 213 -10.46 3.08 -24.28
N GLU A 214 -9.59 2.54 -25.14
CA GLU A 214 -8.83 1.33 -24.78
C GLU A 214 -7.90 1.73 -23.62
N ASP A 215 -8.43 1.77 -22.39
CA ASP A 215 -7.60 2.09 -21.24
C ASP A 215 -6.69 0.89 -20.91
N PRO A 216 -5.35 0.99 -21.08
CA PRO A 216 -4.51 -0.20 -21.15
C PRO A 216 -4.02 -0.74 -19.80
N TRP A 217 -4.51 -0.27 -18.64
CA TRP A 217 -3.84 -0.60 -17.36
C TRP A 217 -4.80 -0.79 -16.15
N PRO A 218 -5.00 -2.04 -15.66
CA PRO A 218 -5.99 -2.43 -14.64
C PRO A 218 -5.63 -2.13 -13.15
N TRP A 219 -4.74 -1.18 -12.85
CA TRP A 219 -4.05 -1.17 -11.54
C TRP A 219 -4.74 -0.32 -10.45
N THR A 220 -5.72 0.51 -10.81
CA THR A 220 -6.60 1.26 -9.90
C THR A 220 -7.93 0.55 -9.63
N PHE A 221 -8.18 -0.57 -10.31
CA PHE A 221 -9.51 -1.08 -10.67
C PHE A 221 -9.99 -2.27 -9.85
N GLY A 222 -9.38 -2.50 -8.69
CA GLY A 222 -9.50 -3.78 -7.98
C GLY A 222 -9.87 -3.69 -6.52
N LEU A 223 -10.41 -2.57 -6.00
CA LEU A 223 -10.66 -2.41 -4.56
C LEU A 223 -12.06 -1.92 -4.25
N THR A 224 -12.72 -2.58 -3.29
CA THR A 224 -13.98 -2.13 -2.71
C THR A 224 -13.78 -1.68 -1.27
N PHE A 225 -14.24 -0.47 -0.97
CA PHE A 225 -14.26 0.12 0.38
C PHE A 225 -15.65 -0.04 0.98
N CYS A 226 -15.78 -0.94 1.94
CA CYS A 226 -17.02 -1.21 2.65
C CYS A 226 -16.99 -0.56 4.03
N ALA A 227 -17.88 0.40 4.28
CA ALA A 227 -17.99 1.10 5.55
C ALA A 227 -19.31 0.76 6.26
N GLU A 228 -19.20 0.40 7.55
CA GLU A 228 -20.34 0.06 8.40
C GLU A 228 -20.29 0.86 9.71
N ALA A 229 -21.46 1.08 10.32
CA ALA A 229 -21.51 1.69 11.65
C ALA A 229 -20.81 0.79 12.69
N ALA A 230 -20.01 1.40 13.56
CA ALA A 230 -19.43 0.72 14.72
C ALA A 230 -20.33 0.88 15.97
N ASP A 231 -19.95 0.24 17.08
CA ASP A 231 -20.70 0.30 18.34
C ASP A 231 -20.84 1.74 18.89
N LEU A 232 -19.83 2.58 18.63
CA LEU A 232 -19.80 3.99 19.06
C LEU A 232 -20.08 4.92 17.86
N PRO A 233 -20.96 5.92 17.98
CA PRO A 233 -21.33 6.83 16.88
C PRO A 233 -20.17 7.66 16.29
N GLU A 234 -19.11 7.88 17.05
CA GLU A 234 -17.88 8.54 16.61
C GLU A 234 -16.98 7.65 15.74
N HIS A 235 -17.23 6.34 15.75
CA HIS A 235 -16.41 5.35 15.04
C HIS A 235 -17.17 4.72 13.87
N PHE A 236 -16.41 4.08 12.98
CA PHE A 236 -16.93 3.25 11.90
C PHE A 236 -16.00 2.08 11.65
N ARG A 237 -16.53 1.01 11.07
CA ARG A 237 -15.76 -0.14 10.62
C ARG A 237 -15.48 0.01 9.13
N LEU A 238 -14.21 -0.10 8.74
CA LEU A 238 -13.77 -0.07 7.35
C LEU A 238 -13.21 -1.44 6.97
N ARG A 239 -13.77 -2.04 5.92
CA ARG A 239 -13.21 -3.21 5.26
C ARG A 239 -12.78 -2.83 3.85
N VAL A 240 -11.56 -3.20 3.48
CA VAL A 240 -11.07 -3.07 2.11
C VAL A 240 -10.79 -4.45 1.58
N GLN A 241 -11.31 -4.75 0.39
CA GLN A 241 -11.17 -6.06 -0.25
C GLN A 241 -10.82 -5.89 -1.72
N THR A 242 -10.15 -6.90 -2.29
CA THR A 242 -9.93 -6.95 -3.73
C THR A 242 -11.24 -7.22 -4.47
N GLN A 243 -11.37 -6.67 -5.67
CA GLN A 243 -12.40 -6.97 -6.64
C GLN A 243 -11.82 -7.93 -7.69
N GLY A 244 -12.60 -8.93 -8.07
CA GLY A 244 -12.27 -9.81 -9.19
C GLY A 244 -13.53 -10.44 -9.73
N ASP A 245 -13.76 -10.33 -11.05
CA ASP A 245 -14.90 -10.97 -11.72
C ASP A 245 -14.77 -12.50 -11.73
N GLU A 246 -13.55 -13.04 -11.54
CA GLU A 246 -13.24 -14.48 -11.58
C GLU A 246 -12.55 -15.03 -10.31
N MET A 247 -12.20 -14.19 -9.33
CA MET A 247 -11.53 -14.59 -8.09
C MET A 247 -12.34 -14.18 -6.86
N GLU A 248 -12.36 -15.01 -5.82
CA GLU A 248 -13.00 -14.64 -4.54
C GLU A 248 -12.34 -13.37 -3.98
N PRO A 249 -13.14 -12.37 -3.55
CA PRO A 249 -12.63 -11.15 -2.92
C PRO A 249 -11.69 -11.48 -1.76
N THR A 250 -10.48 -10.93 -1.81
CA THR A 250 -9.50 -11.11 -0.73
C THR A 250 -9.56 -9.91 0.20
N LEU A 251 -9.82 -10.16 1.48
CA LEU A 251 -9.82 -9.12 2.51
C LEU A 251 -8.39 -8.59 2.72
N ILE A 252 -8.19 -7.29 2.50
CA ILE A 252 -6.91 -6.60 2.68
C ILE A 252 -6.80 -6.01 4.09
N CYS A 253 -7.88 -5.39 4.56
CA CYS A 253 -7.94 -4.85 5.91
C CYS A 253 -9.38 -4.85 6.44
N ASP A 254 -9.49 -4.92 7.77
CA ASP A 254 -10.73 -4.84 8.52
C ASP A 254 -10.44 -4.15 9.85
N VAL A 255 -10.78 -2.86 9.92
CA VAL A 255 -10.38 -1.98 11.04
C VAL A 255 -11.57 -1.17 11.55
N THR A 256 -11.47 -0.71 12.80
CA THR A 256 -12.39 0.32 13.35
C THR A 256 -11.62 1.62 13.48
N ALA A 257 -12.13 2.71 12.92
CA ALA A 257 -11.47 4.03 12.95
C ALA A 257 -12.41 5.12 13.48
N ASP A 258 -11.84 6.22 13.97
CA ASP A 258 -12.58 7.43 14.32
C ASP A 258 -12.93 8.20 13.04
N ARG A 259 -14.21 8.56 12.89
CA ARG A 259 -14.73 9.17 11.66
C ARG A 259 -14.10 10.54 11.38
N GLN A 260 -13.97 11.38 12.40
CA GLN A 260 -13.45 12.74 12.22
C GLN A 260 -11.94 12.72 12.03
N ALA A 261 -11.21 11.90 12.81
CA ALA A 261 -9.77 11.75 12.65
C ALA A 261 -9.40 11.23 11.26
N PHE A 262 -10.13 10.22 10.75
CA PHE A 262 -9.93 9.68 9.41
C PHE A 262 -10.07 10.74 8.32
N VAL A 263 -11.18 11.50 8.34
CA VAL A 263 -11.46 12.53 7.33
C VAL A 263 -10.50 13.72 7.44
N ASN A 264 -10.21 14.18 8.66
CA ASN A 264 -9.30 15.30 8.88
C ASN A 264 -7.86 14.96 8.45
N GLU A 265 -7.43 13.72 8.66
CA GLU A 265 -6.11 13.29 8.23
C GLU A 265 -5.99 13.25 6.70
N PHE A 266 -7.02 12.77 5.99
CA PHE A 266 -7.05 12.85 4.53
C PHE A 266 -6.95 14.30 4.07
N ILE A 267 -7.80 15.19 4.60
CA ILE A 267 -7.84 16.61 4.20
C ILE A 267 -6.48 17.28 4.46
N ARG A 268 -5.85 16.99 5.61
CA ARG A 268 -4.52 17.50 5.95
C ARG A 268 -3.48 17.05 4.93
N ALA A 269 -3.38 15.74 4.68
CA ALA A 269 -2.40 15.17 3.76
C ALA A 269 -2.62 15.65 2.31
N PHE A 270 -3.88 15.77 1.88
CA PHE A 270 -4.25 16.29 0.57
C PHE A 270 -3.82 17.77 0.41
N LYS A 271 -4.10 18.61 1.42
CA LYS A 271 -3.66 20.01 1.42
C LYS A 271 -2.14 20.15 1.42
N GLU A 272 -1.42 19.28 2.13
CA GLU A 272 0.04 19.25 2.09
C GLU A 272 0.56 18.89 0.69
N PHE A 273 -0.04 17.89 0.05
CA PHE A 273 0.30 17.51 -1.33
C PHE A 273 0.09 18.64 -2.32
N LEU A 274 -1.01 19.39 -2.21
CA LEU A 274 -1.27 20.55 -3.07
C LEU A 274 -0.24 21.68 -2.89
N ASN A 275 0.54 21.69 -1.80
CA ASN A 275 1.62 22.65 -1.61
C ASN A 275 2.99 22.15 -2.10
N THR A 276 3.04 20.94 -2.68
CA THR A 276 4.25 20.40 -3.31
C THR A 276 4.39 20.91 -4.76
N ASP A 277 5.44 20.49 -5.46
CA ASP A 277 5.66 20.81 -6.88
C ASP A 277 4.73 20.04 -7.84
N TYR A 278 3.58 19.57 -7.33
CA TYR A 278 2.53 18.88 -8.09
C TYR A 278 2.13 19.64 -9.36
N LEU A 279 2.05 20.97 -9.31
CA LEU A 279 1.71 21.80 -10.47
C LEU A 279 2.72 21.68 -11.61
N GLY A 280 3.99 21.40 -11.33
CA GLY A 280 4.99 21.15 -12.36
C GLY A 280 4.64 19.96 -13.26
N PHE A 281 3.96 18.95 -12.70
CA PHE A 281 3.44 17.78 -13.42
C PHE A 281 2.14 18.06 -14.20
N LEU A 282 1.45 19.16 -13.89
CA LEU A 282 0.30 19.60 -14.67
C LEU A 282 0.78 20.41 -15.88
N GLU A 283 1.79 21.25 -15.68
CA GLU A 283 2.39 22.09 -16.73
C GLU A 283 3.11 21.27 -17.82
N ASN A 284 3.70 20.13 -17.48
CA ASN A 284 4.35 19.24 -18.43
C ASN A 284 3.36 18.31 -19.18
N GLY A 285 2.07 18.35 -18.83
CA GLY A 285 1.00 17.56 -19.45
C GLY A 285 0.91 16.10 -18.97
N GLU A 286 1.58 15.75 -17.88
CA GLU A 286 1.47 14.41 -17.28
C GLU A 286 0.15 14.22 -16.51
N LEU A 287 -0.41 15.31 -15.98
CA LEU A 287 -1.67 15.33 -15.26
C LEU A 287 -2.82 15.88 -16.09
N ARG A 288 -4.03 15.36 -15.84
CA ARG A 288 -5.27 15.76 -16.54
C ARG A 288 -6.14 16.69 -15.69
N CYS A 289 -5.97 16.73 -14.36
CA CYS A 289 -6.82 17.50 -13.45
C CYS A 289 -6.03 18.50 -12.59
N ASP A 290 -6.50 19.75 -12.51
CA ASP A 290 -6.01 20.68 -11.47
C ASP A 290 -6.74 20.41 -10.15
N LEU A 291 -6.05 19.76 -9.21
CA LEU A 291 -6.62 19.41 -7.90
C LEU A 291 -6.87 20.62 -6.99
N HIS A 292 -6.24 21.78 -7.23
CA HIS A 292 -6.60 23.00 -6.49
C HIS A 292 -8.03 23.43 -6.78
N SER A 293 -8.51 23.16 -8.00
CA SER A 293 -9.89 23.46 -8.38
C SER A 293 -10.93 22.65 -7.59
N LEU A 294 -10.50 21.56 -6.94
CA LEU A 294 -11.35 20.65 -6.18
C LEU A 294 -11.35 20.91 -4.67
N LEU A 295 -10.48 21.80 -4.17
CA LEU A 295 -10.45 22.19 -2.74
C LEU A 295 -11.81 22.59 -2.17
N PRO A 296 -12.67 23.37 -2.88
CA PRO A 296 -13.99 23.72 -2.35
C PRO A 296 -14.94 22.52 -2.17
N GLU A 297 -14.66 21.38 -2.80
CA GLU A 297 -15.51 20.19 -2.75
C GLU A 297 -15.24 19.33 -1.50
N ILE A 298 -14.12 19.55 -0.80
CA ILE A 298 -13.72 18.78 0.39
C ILE A 298 -13.81 19.57 1.72
N GLU A 299 -14.06 20.88 1.66
CA GLU A 299 -14.27 21.73 2.85
C GLU A 299 -15.72 21.61 3.38
#